data_AF-G4CWX7-F1
#
_entry.id   AF-G4CWX7-F1
#
_cell.length_a   1.000
_cell.length_b   1.000
_cell.length_c   1.000
_cell.angle_alpha   90.00
_cell.angle_beta   90.00
_cell.angle_gamma   90.00
#
_symmetry.space_group_name_H-M   'P 1'
#
loop_
_entity.id
_entity.type
_entity.pdbx_description
1 polymer ?
#
loop_
_entity_poly.entity_id
_entity_poly.type
_entity_poly.pdbx_seq_one_letter_code
_entity_poly.pdbx_strand_id
1 'polypeptide(L)'
;MRVRHLTTLTRKDAAPLGVSGKLRSWGIDAGSPLPEWADAACQAWGFFGVASRHGDEFDGIILVAPESCLPDEHPMSKIPRTPGGAVLVGFLPHRSDVSWGRVRTSFLAARLHSSVPVIEAGGVVGPCVDRRLAPVTWLESWGFQEVDSMCAGPVRRMRLDLRRSIKSDESWVERWFGWLRGDGLAPADVGRLRWPTGSARHDHESTASATQTRTQSPQQAIREPLT
;
A
#
# COMPACT_ATOMS: atom_id res chain seq x y z
N MET A 1 16.66 11.84 13.25
CA MET A 1 15.75 11.47 12.14
C MET A 1 16.42 11.93 10.84
N ARG A 2 16.81 11.05 9.92
CA ARG A 2 17.45 11.47 8.65
C ARG A 2 16.36 11.80 7.62
N VAL A 3 16.49 12.93 6.94
CA VAL A 3 15.47 13.44 6.00
C VAL A 3 15.44 12.57 4.76
N ARG A 4 14.26 12.03 4.42
CA ARG A 4 13.99 11.33 3.17
C ARG A 4 13.24 12.27 2.24
N HIS A 5 13.71 12.43 1.01
CA HIS A 5 13.05 13.27 0.01
C HIS A 5 12.30 12.39 -0.99
N LEU A 6 11.09 12.82 -1.36
CA LEU A 6 10.34 12.19 -2.44
C LEU A 6 10.64 12.92 -3.75
N THR A 7 10.92 12.16 -4.80
CA THR A 7 11.18 12.70 -6.14
C THR A 7 10.48 11.87 -7.21
N THR A 8 10.18 12.51 -8.33
CA THR A 8 9.82 11.80 -9.57
C THR A 8 11.08 11.25 -10.24
N LEU A 9 10.93 10.13 -10.94
CA LEU A 9 11.97 9.54 -11.79
C LEU A 9 11.70 9.93 -13.24
N THR A 10 12.60 10.70 -13.82
CA THR A 10 12.51 11.26 -15.18
C THR A 10 13.52 10.57 -16.10
N ARG A 11 13.46 10.87 -17.40
CA ARG A 11 14.48 10.40 -18.37
C ARG A 11 15.93 10.63 -17.92
N LYS A 12 16.20 11.74 -17.20
CA LYS A 12 17.55 12.06 -16.70
C LYS A 12 18.01 11.11 -15.60
N ASP A 13 17.08 10.52 -14.86
CA ASP A 13 17.36 9.60 -13.76
C ASP A 13 17.61 8.17 -14.25
N ALA A 14 17.28 7.85 -15.50
CA ALA A 14 17.48 6.52 -16.08
C ALA A 14 18.96 6.09 -16.07
N ALA A 15 19.87 6.99 -16.45
CA ALA A 15 21.31 6.72 -16.47
C ALA A 15 21.88 6.37 -15.07
N PRO A 16 21.72 7.21 -14.03
CA PRO A 16 22.23 6.87 -12.70
C PRO A 16 21.55 5.63 -12.09
N LEU A 17 20.25 5.42 -12.34
CA LEU A 17 19.54 4.22 -11.91
C LEU A 17 20.05 2.96 -12.64
N GLY A 18 20.36 3.07 -13.92
CA GLY A 18 20.96 2.00 -14.73
C GLY A 18 22.33 1.59 -14.22
N VAL A 19 23.19 2.55 -13.84
CA VAL A 19 24.52 2.26 -13.28
C VAL A 19 24.42 1.43 -11.99
N SER A 20 23.45 1.77 -11.12
CA SER A 20 23.21 1.01 -9.89
C SER A 20 22.70 -0.42 -10.13
N GLY A 21 22.21 -0.70 -11.35
CA GLY A 21 21.59 -1.98 -11.70
C GLY A 21 20.25 -2.26 -11.02
N LYS A 22 19.77 -1.38 -10.12
CA LYS A 22 18.55 -1.60 -9.31
C LYS A 22 17.31 -1.86 -10.18
N LEU A 23 17.27 -1.29 -11.39
CA LEU A 23 16.11 -1.35 -12.30
C LEU A 23 16.28 -2.24 -13.53
N ARG A 24 17.35 -3.03 -13.65
CA ARG A 24 17.60 -3.87 -14.84
C ARG A 24 16.46 -4.85 -15.15
N SER A 25 15.79 -5.39 -14.12
CA SER A 25 14.65 -6.30 -14.29
C SER A 25 13.42 -5.64 -14.94
N TRP A 26 13.42 -4.32 -15.09
CA TRP A 26 12.39 -3.57 -15.81
C TRP A 26 12.92 -2.94 -17.12
N GLY A 27 14.10 -3.35 -17.58
CA GLY A 27 14.70 -2.86 -18.83
C GLY A 27 15.35 -1.48 -18.73
N ILE A 28 15.56 -0.95 -17.52
CA ILE A 28 16.28 0.32 -17.32
C ILE A 28 17.74 0.02 -17.00
N ASP A 29 18.61 0.20 -17.99
CA ASP A 29 20.06 -0.01 -17.88
C ASP A 29 20.85 1.24 -18.30
N ALA A 30 22.11 1.33 -17.86
CA ALA A 30 22.98 2.45 -18.15
C ALA A 30 23.29 2.53 -19.64
N GLY A 31 23.08 3.70 -20.24
CA GLY A 31 23.39 3.92 -21.67
C GLY A 31 22.39 3.29 -22.64
N SER A 32 21.34 2.63 -22.15
CA SER A 32 20.22 2.16 -22.97
C SER A 32 19.10 3.21 -23.02
N PRO A 33 18.33 3.28 -24.11
CA PRO A 33 17.09 4.05 -24.13
C PRO A 33 16.10 3.48 -23.08
N LEU A 34 15.17 4.32 -22.62
CA LEU A 34 14.09 3.83 -21.76
C LEU A 34 13.26 2.77 -22.50
N PRO A 35 12.78 1.74 -21.78
CA PRO A 35 11.79 0.82 -22.34
C PRO A 35 10.50 1.58 -22.67
N GLU A 36 9.75 1.08 -23.65
CA GLU A 36 8.56 1.75 -24.22
C GLU A 36 7.58 2.24 -23.15
N TRP A 37 7.28 1.41 -22.15
CA TRP A 37 6.38 1.74 -21.05
C TRP A 37 6.84 2.97 -20.25
N ALA A 38 8.14 3.09 -19.99
CA ALA A 38 8.73 4.17 -19.21
C ALA A 38 8.86 5.44 -20.05
N ASP A 39 9.17 5.28 -21.34
CA ASP A 39 9.22 6.41 -22.24
C ASP A 39 7.82 7.01 -22.46
N ALA A 40 6.80 6.17 -22.66
CA ALA A 40 5.41 6.59 -22.75
C ALA A 40 4.93 7.31 -21.48
N ALA A 41 5.30 6.81 -20.29
CA ALA A 41 5.04 7.51 -19.03
C ALA A 41 5.71 8.89 -18.98
N CYS A 42 6.96 9.00 -19.42
CA CYS A 42 7.67 10.28 -19.51
C CYS A 42 7.02 11.25 -20.49
N GLN A 43 6.53 10.76 -21.63
CA GLN A 43 5.83 11.59 -22.61
C GLN A 43 4.48 12.07 -22.07
N ALA A 44 3.74 11.21 -21.37
CA ALA A 44 2.42 11.53 -20.83
C ALA A 44 2.47 12.43 -19.60
N TRP A 45 3.41 12.18 -18.67
CA TRP A 45 3.39 12.78 -17.33
C TRP A 45 4.70 13.44 -16.92
N GLY A 46 5.76 13.34 -17.74
CA GLY A 46 7.09 13.86 -17.43
C GLY A 46 7.94 12.96 -16.52
N PHE A 47 7.41 11.80 -16.09
CA PHE A 47 8.11 10.84 -15.22
C PHE A 47 7.59 9.41 -15.43
N PHE A 48 8.40 8.41 -15.06
CA PHE A 48 8.05 6.98 -15.15
C PHE A 48 7.97 6.29 -13.77
N GLY A 49 8.19 7.04 -12.69
CA GLY A 49 8.07 6.53 -11.34
C GLY A 49 8.28 7.61 -10.29
N VAL A 50 8.17 7.21 -9.03
CA VAL A 50 8.51 8.04 -7.87
C VAL A 50 9.44 7.29 -6.95
N ALA A 51 10.34 7.99 -6.29
CA ALA A 51 11.30 7.41 -5.38
C ALA A 51 11.47 8.19 -4.09
N SER A 52 11.78 7.48 -3.01
CA SER A 52 12.35 8.06 -1.79
C SER A 52 13.87 8.01 -1.88
N ARG A 53 14.52 9.16 -1.68
CA ARG A 53 15.97 9.32 -1.75
C ARG A 53 16.54 9.70 -0.39
N HIS A 54 17.71 9.15 -0.07
CA HIS A 54 18.53 9.53 1.07
C HIS A 54 19.96 9.82 0.57
N GLY A 55 20.37 11.08 0.64
CA GLY A 55 21.60 11.52 -0.05
C GLY A 55 21.44 11.26 -1.56
N ASP A 56 22.39 10.55 -2.16
CA ASP A 56 22.34 10.14 -3.58
C ASP A 56 21.74 8.75 -3.80
N GLU A 57 21.32 8.06 -2.73
CA GLU A 57 20.78 6.72 -2.82
C GLU A 57 19.24 6.70 -2.89
N PHE A 58 18.70 5.88 -3.80
CA PHE A 58 17.29 5.54 -3.83
C PHE A 58 16.99 4.38 -2.85
N ASP A 59 16.22 4.71 -1.82
CA ASP A 59 15.78 3.82 -0.74
C ASP A 59 14.40 3.21 -0.99
N GLY A 60 13.71 3.65 -2.06
CA GLY A 60 12.50 3.01 -2.54
C GLY A 60 11.90 3.68 -3.76
N ILE A 61 11.25 2.90 -4.61
CA ILE A 61 10.79 3.25 -5.95
C ILE A 61 9.42 2.60 -6.18
N ILE A 62 8.50 3.36 -6.77
CA ILE A 62 7.30 2.87 -7.44
C ILE A 62 7.40 3.25 -8.90
N LEU A 63 7.30 2.28 -9.80
CA LEU A 63 7.30 2.48 -11.25
C LEU A 63 5.88 2.47 -11.79
N VAL A 64 5.62 3.28 -12.81
CA VAL A 64 4.28 3.46 -13.37
C VAL A 64 4.34 3.53 -14.91
N ALA A 65 3.33 2.99 -15.57
CA ALA A 65 3.13 3.07 -17.00
C ALA A 65 1.69 3.51 -17.32
N PRO A 66 1.44 4.13 -18.49
CA PRO A 66 0.10 4.20 -19.06
C PRO A 66 -0.48 2.79 -19.22
N GLU A 67 -1.80 2.66 -19.10
CA GLU A 67 -2.53 1.41 -19.25
C GLU A 67 -2.33 0.73 -20.61
N SER A 68 -2.09 1.53 -21.66
CA SER A 68 -1.90 1.08 -23.03
C SER A 68 -0.49 0.57 -23.31
N CYS A 69 0.49 0.90 -22.46
CA CYS A 69 1.91 0.63 -22.69
C CYS A 69 2.50 -0.29 -21.61
N LEU A 70 1.69 -1.13 -20.99
CA LEU A 70 2.18 -2.08 -19.99
C LEU A 70 2.99 -3.20 -20.67
N PRO A 71 4.15 -3.63 -20.13
CA PRO A 71 4.94 -4.71 -20.71
C PRO A 71 4.12 -6.00 -20.88
N ASP A 72 4.31 -6.72 -21.99
CA ASP A 72 3.54 -7.93 -22.32
C ASP A 72 3.70 -9.05 -21.27
N GLU A 73 4.89 -9.16 -20.70
CA GLU A 73 5.24 -10.11 -19.65
C GLU A 73 4.73 -9.69 -18.26
N HIS A 74 4.18 -8.49 -18.10
CA HIS A 74 3.65 -8.02 -16.83
C HIS A 74 2.43 -8.86 -16.43
N PRO A 75 2.28 -9.29 -15.16
CA PRO A 75 1.18 -10.18 -14.76
C PRO A 75 -0.22 -9.57 -14.95
N MET A 76 -0.32 -8.24 -15.02
CA MET A 76 -1.58 -7.55 -15.35
C MET A 76 -1.81 -7.33 -16.85
N SER A 77 -0.91 -7.77 -17.76
CA SER A 77 -0.99 -7.46 -19.20
C SER A 77 -2.31 -7.94 -19.82
N LYS A 78 -2.80 -9.10 -19.39
CA LYS A 78 -4.06 -9.71 -19.87
C LYS A 78 -5.31 -9.31 -19.07
N ILE A 79 -5.16 -8.51 -18.03
CA ILE A 79 -6.29 -8.05 -17.20
C ILE A 79 -6.86 -6.79 -17.85
N PRO A 80 -8.18 -6.69 -18.08
CA PRO A 80 -8.80 -5.45 -18.55
C PRO A 80 -8.52 -4.30 -17.56
N ARG A 81 -8.03 -3.18 -18.09
CA ARG A 81 -7.64 -2.00 -17.32
C ARG A 81 -8.57 -0.82 -17.60
N THR A 82 -8.61 0.14 -16.68
CA THR A 82 -9.39 1.36 -16.91
C THR A 82 -8.74 2.20 -18.02
N PRO A 83 -9.47 2.56 -19.09
CA PRO A 83 -8.94 3.44 -20.14
C PRO A 83 -8.42 4.77 -19.58
N GLY A 84 -7.26 5.20 -20.07
CA GLY A 84 -6.53 6.38 -19.59
C GLY A 84 -5.98 6.26 -18.17
N GLY A 85 -5.99 5.07 -17.58
CA GLY A 85 -5.46 4.80 -16.24
C GLY A 85 -3.93 4.71 -16.19
N ALA A 86 -3.38 4.78 -14.99
CA ALA A 86 -1.99 4.45 -14.72
C ALA A 86 -1.89 3.05 -14.10
N VAL A 87 -0.81 2.32 -14.37
CA VAL A 87 -0.58 0.97 -13.85
C VAL A 87 0.77 0.90 -13.16
N LEU A 88 0.81 0.33 -11.96
CA LEU A 88 2.05 0.07 -11.26
C LEU A 88 2.79 -1.09 -11.93
N VAL A 89 4.01 -0.81 -12.40
CA VAL A 89 4.87 -1.77 -13.12
C VAL A 89 5.84 -2.48 -12.16
N GLY A 90 6.14 -1.87 -11.02
CA GLY A 90 6.90 -2.53 -9.96
C GLY A 90 7.38 -1.65 -8.84
N PHE A 91 8.02 -2.30 -7.85
CA PHE A 91 8.38 -1.73 -6.56
C PHE A 91 9.79 -2.11 -6.09
N LEU A 92 10.48 -1.17 -5.44
CA LEU A 92 11.76 -1.38 -4.75
C LEU A 92 11.84 -0.52 -3.47
N PRO A 93 12.69 -0.88 -2.48
CA PRO A 93 12.84 -2.25 -2.02
C PRO A 93 11.49 -2.76 -1.54
N HIS A 94 11.22 -4.02 -1.87
CA HIS A 94 9.87 -4.54 -1.91
C HIS A 94 9.36 -5.14 -0.59
N ARG A 95 10.03 -5.12 0.59
CA ARG A 95 9.52 -5.98 1.70
C ARG A 95 9.45 -5.51 3.16
N SER A 96 10.11 -4.45 3.56
CA SER A 96 10.17 -4.07 4.99
C SER A 96 9.73 -2.63 5.28
N ASP A 97 9.29 -1.90 4.25
CA ASP A 97 9.06 -0.45 4.31
C ASP A 97 7.56 -0.10 4.21
N VAL A 98 6.73 -0.84 4.96
CA VAL A 98 5.25 -0.68 4.98
C VAL A 98 4.86 0.78 5.26
N SER A 99 5.66 1.50 6.06
CA SER A 99 5.42 2.89 6.44
C SER A 99 5.60 3.91 5.31
N TRP A 100 6.30 3.58 4.23
CA TRP A 100 6.56 4.51 3.13
C TRP A 100 5.88 4.15 1.81
N GLY A 101 5.35 2.93 1.66
CA GLY A 101 4.53 2.58 0.50
C GLY A 101 3.36 3.56 0.33
N ARG A 102 2.59 3.79 1.40
CA ARG A 102 1.49 4.77 1.42
C ARG A 102 1.96 6.18 1.09
N VAL A 103 3.12 6.60 1.60
CA VAL A 103 3.67 7.94 1.37
C VAL A 103 4.07 8.12 -0.10
N ARG A 104 4.77 7.15 -0.69
CA ARG A 104 5.15 7.16 -2.12
C ARG A 104 3.91 7.08 -3.02
N THR A 105 2.93 6.25 -2.69
CA THR A 105 1.65 6.16 -3.43
C THR A 105 0.89 7.48 -3.36
N SER A 106 0.83 8.14 -2.21
CA SER A 106 0.14 9.43 -2.06
C SER A 106 0.83 10.52 -2.89
N PHE A 107 2.17 10.54 -2.87
CA PHE A 107 2.94 11.46 -3.72
C PHE A 107 2.73 11.18 -5.21
N LEU A 108 2.70 9.92 -5.63
CA LEU A 108 2.37 9.52 -6.99
C LEU A 108 0.95 9.97 -7.39
N ALA A 109 -0.03 9.73 -6.52
CA ALA A 109 -1.43 10.13 -6.74
C ALA A 109 -1.57 11.65 -6.92
N ALA A 110 -0.85 12.44 -6.12
CA ALA A 110 -0.83 13.91 -6.28
C ALA A 110 -0.22 14.34 -7.63
N ARG A 111 0.82 13.64 -8.11
CA ARG A 111 1.45 13.93 -9.42
C ARG A 111 0.62 13.52 -10.61
N LEU A 112 -0.20 12.49 -10.47
CA LEU A 112 -1.10 11.99 -11.51
C LEU A 112 -2.51 12.59 -11.42
N HIS A 113 -2.76 13.47 -10.44
CA HIS A 113 -4.06 14.10 -10.26
C HIS A 113 -4.47 14.87 -11.52
N SER A 114 -5.75 14.76 -11.87
CA SER A 114 -6.34 15.30 -13.12
C SER A 114 -5.81 14.72 -14.43
N SER A 115 -4.66 14.04 -14.43
CA SER A 115 -4.07 13.40 -15.63
C SER A 115 -4.64 12.00 -15.89
N VAL A 116 -4.94 11.24 -14.82
CA VAL A 116 -5.50 9.89 -14.93
C VAL A 116 -6.68 9.72 -13.96
N PRO A 117 -7.68 8.89 -14.27
CA PRO A 117 -8.81 8.66 -13.37
C PRO A 117 -8.45 7.73 -12.22
N VAL A 118 -7.46 6.86 -12.40
CA VAL A 118 -7.12 5.76 -11.47
C VAL A 118 -5.64 5.40 -11.55
N ILE A 119 -5.13 4.81 -10.47
CA ILE A 119 -3.90 4.00 -10.47
C ILE A 119 -4.29 2.56 -10.20
N GLU A 120 -3.84 1.63 -11.02
CA GLU A 120 -4.13 0.20 -10.90
C GLU A 120 -2.87 -0.59 -10.56
N ALA A 121 -3.02 -1.68 -9.82
CA ALA A 121 -1.91 -2.52 -9.38
C ALA A 121 -2.34 -3.99 -9.32
N GLY A 122 -1.36 -4.88 -9.42
CA GLY A 122 -1.57 -6.31 -9.33
C GLY A 122 -1.42 -6.78 -7.89
N GLY A 123 -2.51 -7.26 -7.31
CA GLY A 123 -2.56 -7.85 -5.98
C GLY A 123 -2.41 -9.37 -6.05
N VAL A 124 -1.82 -9.97 -5.02
CA VAL A 124 -1.88 -11.43 -4.78
C VAL A 124 -2.22 -11.74 -3.33
N VAL A 125 -2.83 -12.90 -3.11
CA VAL A 125 -3.08 -13.42 -1.76
C VAL A 125 -1.84 -14.19 -1.30
N GLY A 126 -1.25 -13.78 -0.18
CA GLY A 126 -0.07 -14.42 0.41
C GLY A 126 1.27 -13.78 0.01
N PRO A 127 2.41 -14.42 0.35
CA PRO A 127 3.73 -13.88 0.08
C PRO A 127 4.03 -13.82 -1.42
N CYS A 128 4.57 -12.69 -1.89
CA CYS A 128 4.87 -12.44 -3.30
C CYS A 128 6.34 -12.12 -3.53
N VAL A 129 7.03 -12.87 -4.40
CA VAL A 129 8.42 -12.62 -4.84
C VAL A 129 8.51 -11.73 -6.07
N ASP A 130 7.45 -11.68 -6.87
CA ASP A 130 7.41 -10.87 -8.07
C ASP A 130 7.25 -9.39 -7.69
N ARG A 131 8.27 -8.59 -7.97
CA ARG A 131 8.30 -7.15 -7.65
C ARG A 131 7.34 -6.30 -8.48
N ARG A 132 6.63 -6.92 -9.43
CA ARG A 132 5.56 -6.32 -10.24
C ARG A 132 4.19 -6.44 -9.56
N LEU A 133 4.11 -7.29 -8.54
CA LEU A 133 2.91 -7.56 -7.75
C LEU A 133 3.16 -7.19 -6.28
N ALA A 134 2.08 -7.05 -5.52
CA ALA A 134 2.17 -6.86 -4.07
C ALA A 134 1.05 -7.64 -3.36
N PRO A 135 1.24 -8.00 -2.07
CA PRO A 135 0.15 -8.54 -1.27
C PRO A 135 -1.05 -7.60 -1.26
N VAL A 136 -2.26 -8.15 -1.40
CA VAL A 136 -3.52 -7.37 -1.37
C VAL A 136 -3.58 -6.48 -0.13
N THR A 137 -3.27 -7.04 1.05
CA THR A 137 -3.29 -6.31 2.33
C THR A 137 -2.34 -5.12 2.39
N TRP A 138 -1.23 -5.15 1.63
CA TRP A 138 -0.34 -4.00 1.52
C TRP A 138 -0.92 -2.91 0.62
N LEU A 139 -1.46 -3.29 -0.54
CA LEU A 139 -2.08 -2.34 -1.45
C LEU A 139 -3.29 -1.66 -0.77
N GLU A 140 -4.07 -2.41 0.01
CA GLU A 140 -5.14 -1.86 0.86
C GLU A 140 -4.61 -0.85 1.88
N SER A 141 -3.48 -1.15 2.55
CA SER A 141 -2.84 -0.22 3.49
C SER A 141 -2.36 1.08 2.83
N TRP A 142 -2.19 1.09 1.50
CA TRP A 142 -1.82 2.27 0.72
C TRP A 142 -3.03 3.00 0.12
N GLY A 143 -4.24 2.46 0.31
CA GLY A 143 -5.50 3.04 -0.14
C GLY A 143 -6.10 2.41 -1.41
N PHE A 144 -5.51 1.35 -1.94
CA PHE A 144 -6.12 0.61 -3.05
C PHE A 144 -7.31 -0.22 -2.56
N GLN A 145 -8.25 -0.47 -3.47
CA GLN A 145 -9.40 -1.34 -3.27
C GLN A 145 -9.39 -2.41 -4.37
N GLU A 146 -9.76 -3.64 -4.02
CA GLU A 146 -9.98 -4.67 -5.03
C GLU A 146 -11.17 -4.28 -5.91
N VAL A 147 -10.99 -4.33 -7.23
CA VAL A 147 -12.05 -4.14 -8.21
C VAL A 147 -12.53 -5.51 -8.66
N ASP A 148 -13.84 -5.60 -8.89
CA ASP A 148 -14.59 -6.81 -9.16
C ASP A 148 -13.79 -7.87 -9.93
N SER A 149 -13.76 -9.06 -9.33
CA SER A 149 -12.91 -10.20 -9.69
C SER A 149 -13.38 -10.84 -11.01
N MET A 150 -13.22 -10.13 -12.13
CA MET A 150 -13.25 -10.76 -13.44
C MET A 150 -12.06 -11.73 -13.49
N CYS A 151 -12.32 -13.02 -13.31
CA CYS A 151 -11.39 -14.13 -13.11
C CYS A 151 -10.12 -14.06 -13.98
N ALA A 152 -9.10 -13.34 -13.51
CA ALA A 152 -7.78 -13.25 -14.13
C ALA A 152 -6.74 -14.16 -13.46
N GLY A 153 -7.18 -15.33 -12.99
CA GLY A 153 -6.33 -16.28 -12.28
C GLY A 153 -5.89 -15.77 -10.90
N PRO A 154 -4.62 -15.98 -10.49
CA PRO A 154 -4.16 -15.68 -9.13
C PRO A 154 -3.96 -14.19 -8.84
N VAL A 155 -4.00 -13.33 -9.87
CA VAL A 155 -3.76 -11.88 -9.73
C VAL A 155 -5.10 -11.17 -9.51
N ARG A 156 -5.18 -10.35 -8.46
CA ARG A 156 -6.29 -9.46 -8.14
C ARG A 156 -6.04 -8.08 -8.73
N ARG A 157 -7.06 -7.48 -9.33
CA ARG A 157 -6.97 -6.11 -9.84
C ARG A 157 -7.25 -5.15 -8.68
N MET A 158 -6.23 -4.39 -8.28
CA MET A 158 -6.34 -3.38 -7.24
C MET A 158 -6.40 -2.00 -7.88
N ARG A 159 -7.21 -1.09 -7.34
CA ARG A 159 -7.42 0.26 -7.88
C ARG A 159 -7.41 1.31 -6.78
N LEU A 160 -6.71 2.40 -7.03
CA LEU A 160 -6.79 3.66 -6.31
C LEU A 160 -7.51 4.67 -7.21
N ASP A 161 -8.71 5.08 -6.82
CA ASP A 161 -9.52 6.06 -7.57
C ASP A 161 -9.04 7.48 -7.26
N LEU A 162 -8.66 8.24 -8.30
CA LEU A 162 -8.17 9.62 -8.14
C LEU A 162 -9.27 10.68 -8.28
N ARG A 163 -10.47 10.31 -8.74
CA ARG A 163 -11.63 11.20 -8.90
C ARG A 163 -12.42 11.35 -7.59
N ARG A 164 -12.46 10.31 -6.76
CA ARG A 164 -13.21 10.30 -5.49
C ARG A 164 -12.46 10.96 -4.32
N SER A 165 -11.17 11.24 -4.46
CA SER A 165 -10.32 11.81 -3.42
C SER A 165 -10.61 13.28 -3.07
N ILE A 166 -11.63 13.90 -3.68
CA ILE A 166 -11.94 15.35 -3.63
C ILE A 166 -13.03 15.71 -2.59
N LYS A 167 -13.65 14.79 -1.86
CA LYS A 167 -14.67 15.19 -0.85
C LYS A 167 -14.11 15.80 0.45
N SER A 168 -12.80 16.04 0.57
CA SER A 168 -12.19 16.67 1.75
C SER A 168 -11.15 17.73 1.40
N ASP A 169 -11.48 18.58 0.42
CA ASP A 169 -10.51 19.40 -0.32
C ASP A 169 -9.90 20.59 0.46
N GLU A 170 -10.41 20.98 1.62
CA GLU A 170 -9.82 22.11 2.37
C GLU A 170 -8.89 21.70 3.53
N SER A 171 -8.90 20.43 3.98
CA SER A 171 -8.10 20.03 5.16
C SER A 171 -6.92 19.11 4.87
N TRP A 172 -6.93 18.39 3.73
CA TRP A 172 -5.95 17.35 3.46
C TRP A 172 -4.67 17.88 2.84
N VAL A 173 -4.80 18.83 1.92
CA VAL A 173 -3.67 19.49 1.25
C VAL A 173 -2.91 20.36 2.26
N GLU A 174 -3.61 21.11 3.11
CA GLU A 174 -2.98 21.93 4.18
C GLU A 174 -2.30 21.08 5.26
N ARG A 175 -2.90 19.95 5.69
CA ARG A 175 -2.22 19.00 6.62
C ARG A 175 -0.97 18.38 6.02
N TRP A 176 -0.96 18.12 4.71
CA TRP A 176 0.19 17.56 4.01
C TRP A 176 1.32 18.56 3.78
N PHE A 177 1.00 19.79 3.39
CA PHE A 177 2.00 20.85 3.32
C PHE A 177 2.50 21.27 4.70
N GLY A 178 1.68 21.19 5.75
CA GLY A 178 2.09 21.38 7.14
C GLY A 178 3.10 20.33 7.63
N TRP A 179 2.91 19.05 7.26
CA TRP A 179 3.90 18.00 7.51
C TRP A 179 5.23 18.24 6.78
N LEU A 180 5.17 18.64 5.49
CA LEU A 180 6.37 18.96 4.70
C LEU A 180 7.13 20.21 5.23
N ARG A 181 6.44 21.13 5.92
CA ARG A 181 7.02 22.34 6.53
C ARG A 181 7.56 22.11 7.95
N GLY A 182 7.32 20.93 8.54
CA GLY A 182 7.81 20.57 9.88
C GLY A 182 6.85 20.87 11.04
N ASP A 183 5.60 21.27 10.76
CA ASP A 183 4.60 21.65 11.77
C ASP A 183 3.51 20.57 12.00
N GLY A 184 3.64 19.38 11.38
CA GLY A 184 2.65 18.29 11.46
C GLY A 184 3.14 17.06 12.23
N LEU A 185 2.24 16.49 13.06
CA LEU A 185 2.48 15.29 13.89
C LEU A 185 3.14 14.13 13.13
N ALA A 186 4.03 13.43 13.83
CA ALA A 186 4.88 12.38 13.27
C ALA A 186 4.06 11.16 12.80
N PRO A 187 4.59 10.35 11.85
CA PRO A 187 3.92 9.14 11.35
C PRO A 187 3.52 8.12 12.43
N ALA A 188 4.15 8.18 13.61
CA ALA A 188 3.82 7.35 14.77
C ALA A 188 2.40 7.62 15.32
N ASP A 189 1.82 8.79 15.08
CA ASP A 189 0.51 9.18 15.59
C ASP A 189 -0.65 8.75 14.67
N VAL A 190 -0.36 8.38 13.42
CA VAL A 190 -1.35 7.85 12.47
C VAL A 190 -1.67 6.37 12.75
N GLY A 191 -0.73 5.64 13.37
CA GLY A 191 -0.91 4.24 13.77
C GLY A 191 -1.77 4.03 15.02
N ARG A 192 -2.19 5.09 15.71
CA ARG A 192 -3.04 5.01 16.92
C ARG A 192 -4.52 5.28 16.70
N LEU A 193 -4.95 5.56 15.48
CA LEU A 193 -6.38 5.70 15.18
C LEU A 193 -6.96 4.37 14.67
N ARG A 194 -7.40 3.58 15.67
CA ARG A 194 -8.36 2.46 15.65
C ARG A 194 -7.94 1.15 14.95
N TRP A 195 -7.49 0.22 15.78
CA TRP A 195 -8.11 -1.12 15.86
C TRP A 195 -8.89 -1.19 17.18
N PRO A 196 -10.17 -1.62 17.21
CA PRO A 196 -10.79 -2.03 18.44
C PRO A 196 -10.28 -3.44 18.77
N THR A 197 -9.16 -3.53 19.48
CA THR A 197 -8.81 -4.76 20.20
C THR A 197 -9.74 -4.82 21.40
N GLY A 198 -10.62 -5.82 21.44
CA GLY A 198 -11.53 -6.02 22.56
C GLY A 198 -10.81 -6.30 23.88
N SER A 199 -11.56 -6.06 24.96
CA SER A 199 -11.54 -6.76 26.26
C SER A 199 -11.40 -5.82 27.45
N ALA A 200 -12.50 -5.66 28.19
CA ALA A 200 -12.53 -5.52 29.65
C ALA A 200 -14.01 -5.70 30.07
N ARG A 201 -14.41 -6.90 30.50
CA ARG A 201 -14.77 -7.16 31.90
C ARG A 201 -14.74 -5.89 32.76
N HIS A 202 -15.92 -5.43 33.15
CA HIS A 202 -16.09 -4.67 34.37
C HIS A 202 -16.85 -5.54 35.36
N ASP A 203 -16.09 -5.98 36.35
CA ASP A 203 -16.55 -6.32 37.68
C ASP A 203 -17.38 -5.15 38.20
N HIS A 204 -18.63 -5.42 38.58
CA HIS A 204 -19.36 -4.57 39.50
C HIS A 204 -19.33 -5.25 40.86
N GLU A 205 -18.47 -4.74 41.73
CA GLU A 205 -18.48 -5.01 43.16
C GLU A 205 -19.21 -3.85 43.85
N SER A 206 -20.24 -4.17 44.65
CA SER A 206 -20.88 -3.40 45.75
C SER A 206 -22.25 -4.07 46.00
N THR A 207 -22.67 -4.50 47.19
CA THR A 207 -22.27 -4.20 48.57
C THR A 207 -22.81 -5.32 49.46
N ALA A 208 -22.21 -5.48 50.65
CA ALA A 208 -22.57 -6.42 51.69
C ALA A 208 -24.06 -6.49 52.04
N SER A 209 -24.57 -7.70 52.23
CA SER A 209 -25.60 -8.01 53.23
C SER A 209 -25.36 -9.43 53.72
N ALA A 210 -24.87 -9.50 54.96
CA ALA A 210 -24.76 -10.73 55.72
C ALA A 210 -26.16 -11.26 56.03
N THR A 211 -26.44 -12.52 55.71
CA THR A 211 -27.39 -13.33 56.49
C THR A 211 -26.99 -14.81 56.36
N GLN A 212 -26.58 -15.36 57.49
CA GLN A 212 -26.41 -16.79 57.73
C GLN A 212 -27.74 -17.53 57.56
N THR A 213 -27.74 -18.65 56.84
CA THR A 213 -28.42 -19.91 57.24
C THR A 213 -27.94 -21.02 56.30
N ARG A 214 -27.04 -21.91 56.74
CA ARG A 214 -27.29 -23.16 57.49
C ARG A 214 -27.67 -24.35 56.56
N THR A 215 -26.75 -25.33 56.50
CA THR A 215 -26.94 -26.78 56.21
C THR A 215 -27.55 -27.16 54.84
N GLN A 216 -27.07 -28.14 54.06
CA GLN A 216 -26.64 -29.50 54.41
C GLN A 216 -26.11 -30.18 53.12
N SER A 217 -24.95 -30.84 53.17
CA SER A 217 -24.67 -32.02 52.31
C SER A 217 -25.26 -33.24 53.00
N PRO A 218 -25.83 -34.21 52.27
CA PRO A 218 -25.07 -35.40 51.82
C PRO A 218 -25.57 -35.87 50.41
N GLN A 219 -25.03 -36.83 49.66
CA GLN A 219 -24.47 -38.13 50.01
C GLN A 219 -23.94 -38.77 48.71
N GLN A 220 -22.82 -39.48 48.79
CA GLN A 220 -22.32 -40.39 47.76
C GLN A 220 -23.18 -41.66 47.70
N ALA A 221 -23.41 -42.20 46.49
CA ALA A 221 -23.58 -43.63 46.17
C ALA A 221 -23.63 -43.77 44.63
N ILE A 222 -22.53 -44.12 43.96
CA ILE A 222 -22.19 -45.49 43.52
C ILE A 222 -23.38 -46.26 42.91
N ARG A 223 -23.38 -46.45 41.58
CA ARG A 223 -23.41 -47.76 40.88
C ARG A 223 -23.76 -47.58 39.39
N GLU A 224 -22.84 -47.96 38.51
CA GLU A 224 -23.16 -48.49 37.17
C GLU A 224 -23.91 -49.84 37.32
N PRO A 225 -24.62 -50.30 36.28
CA PRO A 225 -24.03 -51.39 35.51
C PRO A 225 -24.27 -51.34 33.98
N LEU A 226 -23.36 -52.03 33.29
CA LEU A 226 -23.51 -52.60 31.96
C LEU A 226 -24.72 -53.54 31.87
N THR A 227 -25.50 -53.40 30.79
CA THR A 227 -25.75 -54.43 29.77
C THR A 227 -26.31 -53.78 28.52
#